data_AF-A0A7W1EMW8-F1
#
_entry.id   AF-A0A7W1EMW8-F1
#
_cell.length_a   1.000
_cell.length_b   1.000
_cell.length_c   1.000
_cell.angle_alpha   90.00
_cell.angle_beta   90.00
_cell.angle_gamma   90.00
#
_symmetry.space_group_name_H-M   'P 1'
#
loop_
_entity.id
_entity.type
_entity.pdbx_description
1 polymer ?
#
loop_
_entity_poly.entity_id
_entity_poly.type
_entity_poly.pdbx_seq_one_letter_code
_entity_poly.pdbx_strand_id
1 'polypeptide(L)'
;QAALLEAMQEHRVTAAGESLRLPEPFFVLATQNPIEQEGTYPLPEAQLDRFLFDVRLGYPSADEEVSILRATTGAEMEPLRPVLGAAEAMALQRAVRDVAASEAALTYAASLSRATRPDDPTATALVKRAVRWGAGPRAGQALVLGAKANAFLAGRAVVAPEDIVRVARPVLRHRVLASFAAEAEGITAEQVIGDLLERITPPRSGLGL
;
A
#
# COMPACT_ATOMS: atom_id res chain seq x y z
N GLN A 1 14.17 -13.02 -7.89
CA GLN A 1 12.75 -12.59 -7.84
C GLN A 1 11.83 -13.72 -7.38
N ALA A 2 11.76 -14.87 -8.07
CA ALA A 2 10.88 -15.99 -7.67
C ALA A 2 11.05 -16.46 -6.20
N ALA A 3 12.30 -16.62 -5.73
CA ALA A 3 12.58 -16.99 -4.34
C ALA A 3 12.12 -15.92 -3.30
N LEU A 4 12.15 -14.64 -3.66
CA LEU A 4 11.62 -13.57 -2.80
C LEU A 4 10.10 -13.69 -2.68
N LEU A 5 9.41 -14.07 -3.75
CA LEU A 5 7.96 -14.23 -3.73
C LEU A 5 7.52 -15.49 -2.97
N GLU A 6 8.30 -16.57 -3.05
CA GLU A 6 8.13 -17.74 -2.18
C GLU A 6 8.27 -17.32 -0.71
N ALA A 7 9.34 -16.59 -0.36
CA ALA A 7 9.54 -16.07 0.98
C ALA A 7 8.36 -15.18 1.44
N MET A 8 7.89 -14.27 0.60
CA MET A 8 6.78 -13.36 0.90
C MET A 8 5.44 -14.07 1.10
N GLN A 9 5.17 -15.13 0.34
CA GLN A 9 3.85 -15.78 0.34
C GLN A 9 3.79 -17.00 1.26
N GLU A 10 4.88 -17.76 1.33
CA GLU A 10 4.97 -19.05 2.00
C GLU A 10 5.75 -19.00 3.31
N HIS A 11 6.40 -17.86 3.61
CA HIS A 11 7.22 -17.65 4.81
C HIS A 11 8.29 -18.75 4.99
N ARG A 12 8.75 -19.31 3.86
CA ARG A 12 9.77 -20.34 3.77
C ARG A 12 10.57 -20.18 2.49
N VAL A 13 11.76 -20.75 2.47
CA VAL A 13 12.59 -20.85 1.27
C VAL A 13 13.08 -22.28 1.12
N THR A 14 13.14 -22.77 -0.11
CA THR A 14 13.69 -24.11 -0.40
C THR A 14 15.09 -23.97 -0.98
N ALA A 15 16.10 -24.52 -0.28
CA ALA A 15 17.49 -24.50 -0.70
C ALA A 15 18.05 -25.92 -0.69
N ALA A 16 18.61 -26.38 -1.81
CA ALA A 16 19.18 -27.72 -1.97
C ALA A 16 18.22 -28.88 -1.58
N GLY A 17 16.91 -28.68 -1.74
CA GLY A 17 15.88 -29.66 -1.37
C GLY A 17 15.38 -29.58 0.07
N GLU A 18 15.96 -28.71 0.90
CA GLU A 18 15.52 -28.46 2.28
C GLU A 18 14.65 -27.19 2.36
N SER A 19 13.49 -27.30 3.01
CA SER A 19 12.62 -26.15 3.26
C SER A 19 12.95 -25.52 4.62
N LEU A 20 13.37 -24.26 4.60
CA LEU A 20 13.73 -23.46 5.76
C LEU A 20 12.62 -22.44 6.05
N ARG A 21 12.11 -22.40 7.29
CA ARG A 21 11.13 -21.38 7.71
C ARG A 21 11.84 -20.08 8.04
N LEU A 22 11.22 -18.96 7.66
CA LEU A 22 11.72 -17.64 7.98
C LEU A 22 11.38 -17.27 9.43
N PRO A 23 12.24 -16.50 10.12
CA PRO A 23 11.93 -15.98 11.45
C PRO A 23 10.78 -14.98 11.38
N GLU A 24 9.99 -14.93 12.45
CA GLU A 24 8.84 -14.03 12.58
C GLU A 24 9.12 -12.91 13.62
N PRO A 25 8.68 -11.67 13.36
CA PRO A 25 7.92 -11.21 12.19
C PRO A 25 8.79 -11.11 10.93
N PHE A 26 8.27 -11.59 9.80
CA PHE A 26 8.88 -11.39 8.49
C PHE A 26 8.26 -10.19 7.75
N PHE A 27 9.10 -9.29 7.25
CA PHE A 27 8.69 -8.10 6.51
C PHE A 27 9.65 -7.82 5.36
N VAL A 28 9.11 -7.49 4.19
CA VAL A 28 9.89 -7.12 3.00
C VAL A 28 9.65 -5.66 2.68
N LEU A 29 10.74 -4.88 2.68
CA LEU A 29 10.80 -3.55 2.09
C LEU A 29 11.62 -3.62 0.81
N ALA A 30 10.99 -3.43 -0.33
CA ALA A 30 11.66 -3.38 -1.63
C ALA A 30 11.77 -1.92 -2.10
N THR A 31 12.96 -1.50 -2.49
CA THR A 31 13.21 -0.18 -3.08
C THR A 31 13.54 -0.33 -4.55
N GLN A 32 13.02 0.56 -5.39
CA GLN A 32 13.37 0.64 -6.80
C GLN A 32 13.95 2.03 -7.08
N ASN A 33 15.19 2.09 -7.55
CA ASN A 33 15.80 3.33 -8.00
C ASN A 33 15.28 3.67 -9.41
N PRO A 34 14.57 4.79 -9.62
CA PRO A 34 13.98 5.11 -10.91
C PRO A 34 15.02 5.52 -11.99
N ILE A 35 16.27 5.79 -11.61
CA ILE A 35 17.31 6.33 -12.51
C ILE A 35 18.25 5.23 -13.04
N GLU A 36 18.40 4.11 -12.33
CA GLU A 36 19.30 3.01 -12.74
C GLU A 36 18.58 1.99 -13.65
N GLN A 37 18.97 1.96 -14.94
CA GLN A 37 18.46 1.01 -15.94
C GLN A 37 19.45 -0.13 -16.27
N GLU A 38 20.67 -0.12 -15.71
CA GLU A 38 21.62 -1.21 -15.91
C GLU A 38 21.36 -2.37 -14.94
N GLY A 39 20.97 -3.53 -15.48
CA GLY A 39 20.87 -4.78 -14.73
C GLY A 39 19.61 -4.96 -13.87
N THR A 40 18.69 -3.99 -13.84
CA THR A 40 17.44 -4.07 -13.07
C THR A 40 16.26 -4.42 -13.99
N TYR A 41 15.78 -5.66 -13.90
CA TYR A 41 14.51 -6.04 -14.52
C TYR A 41 13.36 -5.57 -13.63
N PRO A 42 12.47 -4.67 -14.08
CA PRO A 42 11.34 -4.23 -13.28
C PRO A 42 10.48 -5.43 -12.87
N LEU A 43 9.93 -5.39 -11.66
CA LEU A 43 9.03 -6.43 -11.20
C LEU A 43 7.77 -6.43 -12.10
N PRO A 44 7.38 -7.58 -12.67
CA PRO A 44 6.10 -7.70 -13.34
C PRO A 44 4.95 -7.28 -12.41
N GLU A 45 3.87 -6.76 -12.97
CA GLU A 45 2.74 -6.20 -12.22
C GLU A 45 2.06 -7.24 -11.33
N ALA A 46 2.04 -8.51 -11.78
CA ALA A 46 1.58 -9.63 -10.97
C ALA A 46 2.41 -9.85 -9.69
N GLN A 47 3.69 -9.47 -9.70
CA GLN A 47 4.57 -9.51 -8.53
C GLN A 47 4.37 -8.29 -7.65
N LEU A 48 4.25 -7.09 -8.25
CA LEU A 48 3.93 -5.86 -7.52
C LEU A 48 2.61 -5.98 -6.74
N ASP A 49 1.60 -6.65 -7.28
CA ASP A 49 0.29 -6.85 -6.62
C ASP A 49 0.39 -7.58 -5.26
N ARG A 50 1.51 -8.26 -4.97
CA ARG A 50 1.77 -8.90 -3.67
C ARG A 50 2.23 -7.91 -2.58
N PHE A 51 2.70 -6.73 -2.96
CA PHE A 51 3.06 -5.68 -2.00
C PHE A 51 1.80 -4.99 -1.48
N LEU A 52 1.72 -4.79 -0.17
CA LEU A 52 0.58 -4.11 0.45
C LEU A 52 0.48 -2.66 -0.07
N PHE A 53 1.61 -1.94 -0.02
CA PHE A 53 1.73 -0.55 -0.42
C PHE A 53 2.88 -0.33 -1.41
N ASP A 54 2.67 0.59 -2.35
CA ASP A 54 3.71 1.31 -3.07
C ASP A 54 3.82 2.71 -2.45
N VAL A 55 5.00 3.06 -1.93
CA VAL A 55 5.27 4.35 -1.28
C VAL A 55 6.28 5.12 -2.11
N ARG A 56 5.87 6.30 -2.59
CA ARG A 56 6.77 7.23 -3.28
C ARG A 56 7.45 8.14 -2.26
N LEU A 57 8.78 8.12 -2.28
CA LEU A 57 9.61 9.01 -1.48
C LEU A 57 10.07 10.18 -2.34
N GLY A 58 9.80 11.40 -1.89
CA GLY A 58 10.38 12.61 -2.43
C GLY A 58 11.60 13.05 -1.62
N TYR A 59 12.25 14.12 -2.06
CA TYR A 59 13.24 14.79 -1.24
C TYR A 59 12.56 15.49 -0.04
N PRO A 60 13.25 15.58 1.12
CA PRO A 60 12.78 16.37 2.24
C PRO A 60 12.67 17.86 1.87
N SER A 61 11.90 18.62 2.64
CA SER A 61 11.96 20.08 2.62
C SER A 61 13.34 20.58 3.10
N ALA A 62 13.69 21.84 2.80
CA ALA A 62 14.96 22.42 3.21
C ALA A 62 15.18 22.35 4.74
N ASP A 63 14.13 22.58 5.53
CA ASP A 63 14.20 22.52 7.00
C ASP A 63 14.39 21.09 7.52
N GLU A 64 13.71 20.11 6.91
CA GLU A 64 13.91 18.69 7.20
C GLU A 64 15.31 18.23 6.79
N GLU A 65 15.83 18.69 5.65
CA GLU A 65 17.17 18.37 5.17
C GLU A 65 18.24 18.92 6.11
N VAL A 66 18.14 20.18 6.52
CA VAL A 66 19.05 20.76 7.53
C VAL A 66 18.99 19.99 8.85
N SER A 67 17.79 19.56 9.27
CA SER A 67 17.61 18.77 10.49
C SER A 67 18.29 17.41 10.39
N ILE A 68 18.14 16.72 9.25
CA ILE A 68 18.81 15.43 8.96
C ILE A 68 20.33 15.60 8.96
N LEU A 69 20.84 16.63 8.28
CA LEU A 69 22.28 16.92 8.23
C LEU A 69 22.82 17.16 9.64
N ARG A 70 22.13 17.95 10.46
CA ARG A 70 22.54 18.24 11.83
C ARG A 70 22.53 16.98 12.71
N ALA A 71 21.52 16.11 12.55
CA ALA A 71 21.39 14.88 13.33
C ALA A 71 22.41 13.79 12.94
N THR A 72 22.82 13.72 11.68
CA THR A 72 23.68 12.64 11.17
C THR A 72 25.17 13.00 11.08
N THR A 73 25.53 14.29 11.14
CA THR A 73 26.93 14.76 11.09
C THR A 73 27.47 15.23 12.44
N GLY A 74 26.69 15.11 13.50
CA GLY A 74 27.11 15.37 14.88
C GLY A 74 28.12 14.34 15.41
N ALA A 75 28.79 14.67 16.51
CA ALA A 75 29.88 13.85 17.06
C ALA A 75 29.43 12.53 17.70
N GLU A 76 28.18 12.42 18.17
CA GLU A 76 27.64 11.21 18.79
C GLU A 76 26.17 11.00 18.43
N MET A 77 25.82 9.78 18.01
CA MET A 77 24.44 9.34 17.91
C MET A 77 24.02 8.73 19.25
N GLU A 78 22.87 9.15 19.79
CA GLU A 78 22.31 8.50 20.98
C GLU A 78 22.04 7.01 20.72
N PRO A 79 22.38 6.11 21.65
CA PRO A 79 22.10 4.70 21.49
C PRO A 79 20.58 4.46 21.50
N LEU A 80 20.10 3.74 20.48
CA LEU A 80 18.70 3.36 20.36
C LEU A 80 18.27 2.45 21.53
N ARG A 81 17.16 2.80 22.18
CA ARG A 81 16.53 1.97 23.21
C ARG A 81 15.35 1.20 22.58
N PRO A 82 15.40 -0.15 22.53
CA PRO A 82 14.28 -0.93 22.03
C PRO A 82 13.02 -0.69 22.88
N VAL A 83 11.92 -0.30 22.23
CA VAL A 83 10.62 -0.06 22.90
C VAL A 83 9.71 -1.29 22.81
N LEU A 84 9.89 -2.11 21.78
CA LEU A 84 9.09 -3.32 21.52
C LEU A 84 9.99 -4.44 21.02
N GLY A 85 9.71 -5.66 21.46
CA GLY A 85 10.28 -6.90 20.95
C GLY A 85 9.42 -7.53 19.83
N ALA A 86 9.95 -8.60 19.22
CA ALA A 86 9.29 -9.33 18.14
C ALA A 86 7.91 -9.88 18.55
N ALA A 87 7.79 -10.48 19.75
CA ALA A 87 6.53 -11.04 20.24
C ALA A 87 5.43 -9.99 20.43
N GLU A 88 5.81 -8.80 20.90
CA GLU A 88 4.90 -7.66 21.08
C GLU A 88 4.47 -7.09 19.73
N ALA A 89 5.41 -6.94 18.78
CA ALA A 89 5.09 -6.53 17.41
C ALA A 89 4.08 -7.48 16.74
N MET A 90 4.27 -8.79 16.89
CA MET A 90 3.32 -9.79 16.39
C MET A 90 1.97 -9.73 17.12
N ALA A 91 1.95 -9.41 18.41
CA ALA A 91 0.71 -9.21 19.16
C ALA A 91 -0.07 -7.99 18.62
N LEU A 92 0.61 -6.89 18.30
CA LEU A 92 0.01 -5.72 17.66
C LEU A 92 -0.50 -6.04 16.25
N GLN A 93 0.25 -6.79 15.45
CA GLN A 93 -0.21 -7.23 14.12
C GLN A 93 -1.51 -8.06 14.19
N ARG A 94 -1.65 -8.91 15.22
CA ARG A 94 -2.90 -9.64 15.49
C ARG A 94 -4.01 -8.69 15.92
N ALA A 95 -3.74 -7.78 16.85
CA ALA A 95 -4.71 -6.79 17.32
C ALA A 95 -5.26 -5.91 16.19
N VAL A 96 -4.42 -5.51 15.23
CA VAL A 96 -4.86 -4.79 14.02
C VAL A 96 -5.88 -5.61 13.22
N ARG A 97 -5.75 -6.94 13.15
CA ARG A 97 -6.72 -7.79 12.43
C ARG A 97 -8.07 -7.86 13.12
N ASP A 98 -8.09 -7.70 14.45
CA ASP A 98 -9.31 -7.74 15.28
C ASP A 98 -10.12 -6.44 15.22
N VAL A 99 -9.54 -5.34 14.74
CA VAL A 99 -10.27 -4.09 14.47
C VAL A 99 -11.47 -4.37 13.55
N ALA A 100 -12.67 -3.99 13.97
CA ALA A 100 -13.88 -4.24 13.19
C ALA A 100 -13.90 -3.34 11.96
N ALA A 101 -14.36 -3.87 10.82
CA ALA A 101 -14.65 -3.06 9.64
C ALA A 101 -16.16 -2.94 9.49
N SER A 102 -16.67 -1.71 9.44
CA SER A 102 -18.09 -1.47 9.19
C SER A 102 -18.48 -1.94 7.78
N GLU A 103 -19.73 -2.37 7.59
CA GLU A 103 -20.26 -2.72 6.25
C GLU A 103 -20.10 -1.56 5.26
N ALA A 104 -20.25 -0.33 5.73
CA ALA A 104 -19.99 0.88 4.96
C ALA A 104 -18.53 0.96 4.46
N ALA A 105 -17.54 0.69 5.32
CA ALA A 105 -16.13 0.69 4.94
C ALA A 105 -15.79 -0.48 3.98
N LEU A 106 -16.34 -1.67 4.22
CA LEU A 106 -16.14 -2.84 3.35
C LEU A 106 -16.73 -2.61 1.96
N THR A 107 -17.97 -2.11 1.90
CA THR A 107 -18.65 -1.77 0.65
C THR A 107 -17.86 -0.69 -0.08
N TYR A 108 -17.42 0.36 0.62
CA TYR A 108 -16.66 1.45 0.02
C TYR A 108 -15.32 0.96 -0.57
N ALA A 109 -14.57 0.14 0.15
CA ALA A 109 -13.33 -0.45 -0.36
C ALA A 109 -13.56 -1.33 -1.61
N ALA A 110 -14.64 -2.11 -1.61
CA ALA A 110 -15.03 -2.92 -2.75
C ALA A 110 -15.43 -2.04 -3.96
N SER A 111 -16.24 -1.01 -3.74
CA SER A 111 -16.65 -0.04 -4.77
C SER A 111 -15.43 0.65 -5.38
N LEU A 112 -14.51 1.15 -4.55
CA LEU A 112 -13.29 1.81 -5.03
C LEU A 112 -12.43 0.85 -5.86
N SER A 113 -12.20 -0.38 -5.38
CA SER A 113 -11.44 -1.38 -6.12
C SER A 113 -12.08 -1.74 -7.45
N ARG A 114 -13.42 -1.92 -7.49
CA ARG A 114 -14.14 -2.25 -8.72
C ARG A 114 -14.14 -1.12 -9.74
N ALA A 115 -14.33 0.12 -9.27
CA ALA A 115 -14.37 1.30 -10.13
C ALA A 115 -13.03 1.57 -10.84
N THR A 116 -11.92 0.95 -10.43
CA THR A 116 -10.65 0.98 -11.18
C THR A 116 -10.67 0.17 -12.48
N ARG A 117 -11.67 -0.71 -12.69
CA ARG A 117 -11.71 -1.64 -13.83
C ARG A 117 -12.46 -0.99 -14.98
N PRO A 118 -11.90 -0.89 -16.20
CA PRO A 118 -12.52 -0.17 -17.31
C PRO A 118 -13.89 -0.74 -17.71
N ASP A 119 -14.09 -2.05 -17.56
CA ASP A 119 -15.36 -2.71 -17.92
C ASP A 119 -16.42 -2.65 -16.80
N ASP A 120 -16.08 -2.15 -15.61
CA ASP A 120 -17.07 -2.04 -14.53
C ASP A 120 -18.04 -0.88 -14.81
N PRO A 121 -19.36 -1.08 -14.66
CA PRO A 121 -20.34 -0.02 -14.89
C PRO A 121 -20.09 1.24 -14.06
N THR A 122 -19.53 1.08 -12.86
CA THR A 122 -19.24 2.16 -11.90
C THR A 122 -17.93 2.92 -12.20
N ALA A 123 -17.14 2.45 -13.17
CA ALA A 123 -15.91 3.10 -13.56
C ALA A 123 -16.14 4.50 -14.13
N THR A 124 -15.25 5.42 -13.79
CA THR A 124 -15.31 6.81 -14.24
C THR A 124 -14.96 6.92 -15.72
N ALA A 125 -15.31 8.05 -16.35
CA ALA A 125 -14.95 8.30 -17.75
C ALA A 125 -13.43 8.29 -17.96
N LEU A 126 -12.66 8.75 -16.98
CA LEU A 126 -11.20 8.68 -17.02
C LEU A 126 -10.72 7.23 -16.98
N VAL A 127 -11.24 6.41 -16.05
CA VAL A 127 -10.88 4.98 -15.98
C VAL A 127 -11.17 4.25 -17.28
N LYS A 128 -12.39 4.40 -17.82
CA LYS A 128 -12.81 3.74 -19.06
C LYS A 128 -11.92 4.08 -20.26
N ARG A 129 -11.40 5.31 -20.31
CA ARG A 129 -10.53 5.79 -21.39
C ARG A 129 -9.07 5.41 -21.16
N ALA A 130 -8.58 5.56 -19.92
CA ALA A 130 -7.16 5.62 -19.64
C ALA A 130 -6.60 4.36 -18.99
N VAL A 131 -7.42 3.47 -18.41
CA VAL A 131 -6.95 2.29 -17.69
C VAL A 131 -7.05 1.05 -18.58
N ARG A 132 -5.92 0.34 -18.74
CA ARG A 132 -5.87 -0.96 -19.41
C ARG A 132 -6.23 -2.10 -18.46
N TRP A 133 -5.81 -1.99 -17.20
CA TRP A 133 -6.04 -3.04 -16.21
C TRP A 133 -6.24 -2.44 -14.82
N GLY A 134 -7.37 -2.77 -14.20
CA GLY A 134 -7.74 -2.32 -12.86
C GLY A 134 -7.35 -3.30 -11.76
N ALA A 135 -7.62 -2.89 -10.52
CA ALA A 135 -7.24 -3.59 -9.33
C ALA A 135 -8.07 -4.86 -9.08
N GLY A 136 -7.38 -5.95 -8.72
CA GLY A 136 -7.99 -7.23 -8.33
C GLY A 136 -8.47 -7.27 -6.87
N PRO A 137 -8.99 -8.43 -6.40
CA PRO A 137 -9.49 -8.59 -5.02
C PRO A 137 -8.46 -8.28 -3.92
N ARG A 138 -7.16 -8.47 -4.21
CA ARG A 138 -6.07 -8.13 -3.27
C ARG A 138 -6.05 -6.64 -2.91
N ALA A 139 -6.47 -5.76 -3.81
CA ALA A 139 -6.59 -4.34 -3.48
C ALA A 139 -7.64 -4.09 -2.41
N GLY A 140 -8.81 -4.71 -2.50
CA GLY A 140 -9.84 -4.61 -1.46
C GLY A 140 -9.34 -5.11 -0.10
N GLN A 141 -8.62 -6.24 -0.09
CA GLN A 141 -7.98 -6.77 1.12
C GLN A 141 -6.93 -5.78 1.70
N ALA A 142 -6.08 -5.23 0.83
CA ALA A 142 -5.04 -4.27 1.21
C ALA A 142 -5.61 -2.95 1.74
N LEU A 143 -6.68 -2.43 1.11
CA LEU A 143 -7.43 -1.26 1.57
C LEU A 143 -7.96 -1.49 2.99
N VAL A 144 -8.63 -2.63 3.24
CA VAL A 144 -9.20 -2.92 4.56
C VAL A 144 -8.11 -3.14 5.61
N LEU A 145 -7.05 -3.89 5.31
CA LEU A 145 -5.96 -4.12 6.27
C LEU A 145 -5.20 -2.82 6.59
N GLY A 146 -4.92 -2.00 5.58
CA GLY A 146 -4.31 -0.68 5.78
C GLY A 146 -5.20 0.24 6.61
N ALA A 147 -6.51 0.23 6.35
CA ALA A 147 -7.47 1.04 7.09
C ALA A 147 -7.65 0.57 8.54
N LYS A 148 -7.62 -0.75 8.80
CA LYS A 148 -7.58 -1.31 10.16
C LYS A 148 -6.34 -0.83 10.92
N ALA A 149 -5.17 -0.86 10.28
CA ALA A 149 -3.93 -0.35 10.89
C ALA A 149 -4.05 1.16 11.18
N ASN A 150 -4.63 1.93 10.26
CA ASN A 150 -4.83 3.36 10.47
C ASN A 150 -5.79 3.67 11.63
N ALA A 151 -6.93 2.97 11.71
CA ALA A 151 -7.88 3.09 12.80
C ALA A 151 -7.24 2.70 14.15
N PHE A 152 -6.50 1.60 14.19
CA PHE A 152 -5.79 1.13 15.37
C PHE A 152 -4.77 2.16 15.89
N LEU A 153 -3.94 2.70 15.00
CA LEU A 153 -2.97 3.75 15.33
C LEU A 153 -3.63 5.05 15.79
N ALA A 154 -4.87 5.30 15.35
CA ALA A 154 -5.70 6.41 15.81
C ALA A 154 -6.48 6.11 17.11
N GLY A 155 -6.25 4.95 17.75
CA GLY A 155 -6.93 4.54 18.99
C GLY A 155 -8.39 4.12 18.79
N ARG A 156 -8.83 3.86 17.56
CA ARG A 156 -10.20 3.43 17.23
C ARG A 156 -10.27 1.92 17.02
N ALA A 157 -11.36 1.32 17.51
CA ALA A 157 -11.65 -0.10 17.35
C ALA A 157 -12.46 -0.44 16.09
N VAL A 158 -12.90 0.57 15.33
CA VAL A 158 -13.73 0.40 14.14
C VAL A 158 -13.19 1.25 12.98
N VAL A 159 -13.11 0.63 11.80
CA VAL A 159 -12.75 1.26 10.54
C VAL A 159 -13.90 2.11 10.00
N ALA A 160 -13.58 3.36 9.68
CA ALA A 160 -14.46 4.28 8.98
C ALA A 160 -14.08 4.38 7.50
N PRO A 161 -14.99 4.79 6.59
CA PRO A 161 -14.68 4.98 5.17
C PRO A 161 -13.48 5.91 4.92
N GLU A 162 -13.25 6.89 5.78
CA GLU A 162 -12.13 7.83 5.69
C GLU A 162 -10.78 7.13 5.84
N ASP A 163 -10.71 6.03 6.59
CA ASP A 163 -9.49 5.22 6.73
C ASP A 163 -9.13 4.54 5.41
N ILE A 164 -10.14 4.14 4.63
CA ILE A 164 -9.96 3.59 3.29
C ILE A 164 -9.39 4.66 2.36
N VAL A 165 -9.91 5.88 2.41
CA VAL A 165 -9.40 7.02 1.63
C VAL A 165 -7.93 7.29 1.96
N ARG A 166 -7.55 7.27 3.25
CA ARG A 166 -6.18 7.53 3.70
C ARG A 166 -5.16 6.55 3.12
N VAL A 167 -5.53 5.29 2.93
CA VAL A 167 -4.64 4.26 2.39
C VAL A 167 -4.83 3.99 0.90
N ALA A 168 -5.80 4.63 0.25
CA ALA A 168 -6.17 4.32 -1.13
C ALA A 168 -5.02 4.51 -2.13
N ARG A 169 -4.32 5.65 -2.06
CA ARG A 169 -3.19 5.95 -2.96
C ARG A 169 -2.08 4.89 -2.91
N PRO A 170 -1.46 4.62 -1.74
CA PRO A 170 -0.39 3.62 -1.69
C PRO A 170 -0.87 2.20 -2.00
N VAL A 171 -2.15 1.87 -1.83
CA VAL A 171 -2.69 0.56 -2.22
C VAL A 171 -2.95 0.45 -3.72
N LEU A 172 -3.52 1.48 -4.35
CA LEU A 172 -4.01 1.37 -5.72
C LEU A 172 -2.94 1.71 -6.76
N ARG A 173 -1.90 2.46 -6.40
CA ARG A 173 -0.88 3.00 -7.32
C ARG A 173 -0.27 1.95 -8.25
N HIS A 174 0.17 0.82 -7.71
CA HIS A 174 0.77 -0.28 -8.48
C HIS A 174 -0.26 -1.30 -9.01
N ARG A 175 -1.55 -1.00 -8.86
CA ARG A 175 -2.68 -1.87 -9.25
C ARG A 175 -3.60 -1.24 -10.30
N VAL A 176 -3.35 0.01 -10.69
CA VAL A 176 -4.05 0.73 -11.74
C VAL A 176 -3.06 0.97 -12.87
N LEU A 177 -3.20 0.20 -13.95
CA LEU A 177 -2.28 0.25 -15.09
C LEU A 177 -2.90 1.09 -16.21
N ALA A 178 -2.24 2.20 -16.53
CA ALA A 178 -2.65 3.04 -17.64
C ALA A 178 -2.46 2.32 -19.00
N SER A 179 -3.22 2.73 -20.00
CA SER A 179 -2.97 2.32 -21.38
C SER A 179 -1.78 3.10 -21.96
N PHE A 180 -1.10 2.54 -22.96
CA PHE A 180 0.02 3.23 -23.62
C PHE A 180 -0.38 4.61 -24.18
N ALA A 181 -1.60 4.75 -24.69
CA ALA A 181 -2.12 6.03 -25.16
C ALA A 181 -2.26 7.04 -24.00
N ALA A 182 -2.78 6.58 -22.85
CA ALA A 182 -2.91 7.42 -21.67
C ALA A 182 -1.54 7.83 -21.09
N GLU A 183 -0.57 6.93 -21.09
CA GLU A 183 0.81 7.24 -20.69
C GLU A 183 1.44 8.30 -21.61
N ALA A 184 1.22 8.20 -22.92
CA ALA A 184 1.67 9.18 -23.90
C ALA A 184 1.01 10.57 -23.70
N GLU A 185 -0.22 10.61 -23.18
CA GLU A 185 -0.93 11.82 -22.78
C GLU A 185 -0.49 12.35 -21.38
N GLY A 186 0.43 11.67 -20.70
CA GLY A 186 0.88 12.02 -19.36
C GLY A 186 -0.14 11.70 -18.25
N ILE A 187 -1.12 10.83 -18.52
CA ILE A 187 -2.08 10.37 -17.52
C ILE A 187 -1.41 9.34 -16.60
N THR A 188 -1.37 9.66 -15.31
CA THR A 188 -0.73 8.86 -14.27
C THR A 188 -1.75 8.11 -13.42
N ALA A 189 -1.32 7.02 -12.78
CA ALA A 189 -2.13 6.33 -11.77
C ALA A 189 -2.60 7.28 -10.64
N GLU A 190 -1.79 8.28 -10.26
CA GLU A 190 -2.16 9.28 -9.26
C GLU A 190 -3.38 10.13 -9.66
N GLN A 191 -3.45 10.51 -10.93
CA GLN A 191 -4.59 11.27 -11.48
C GLN A 191 -5.83 10.40 -11.54
N VAL A 192 -5.69 9.14 -11.97
CA VAL A 192 -6.82 8.18 -12.00
C VAL A 192 -7.35 7.91 -10.59
N ILE A 193 -6.47 7.68 -9.62
CA ILE A 193 -6.87 7.46 -8.22
C ILE A 193 -7.51 8.73 -7.64
N GLY A 194 -7.01 9.92 -7.98
CA GLY A 194 -7.63 11.19 -7.60
C GLY A 194 -9.07 11.31 -8.10
N ASP A 195 -9.29 11.10 -9.40
CA ASP A 195 -10.63 11.13 -10.01
C ASP A 195 -11.58 10.10 -9.38
N LEU A 196 -11.07 8.90 -9.05
CA LEU A 196 -11.83 7.89 -8.35
C LEU A 196 -12.24 8.31 -6.93
N LEU A 197 -11.34 8.89 -6.15
CA LEU A 197 -11.64 9.34 -4.79
C LEU A 197 -12.62 10.53 -4.77
N GLU A 198 -12.63 11.35 -5.83
CA GLU A 198 -13.60 12.44 -5.98
C GLU A 198 -14.99 11.95 -6.37
N ARG A 199 -15.09 10.95 -7.26
CA ARG A 199 -16.37 10.47 -7.81
C ARG A 199 -17.00 9.34 -7.00
N ILE A 200 -16.19 8.46 -6.44
CA ILE A 200 -16.64 7.37 -5.57
C ILE A 200 -16.56 7.89 -4.14
N THR A 201 -17.64 8.56 -3.73
CA THR A 201 -17.68 9.22 -2.43
C THR A 201 -17.89 8.20 -1.31
N PRO A 202 -17.19 8.35 -0.17
CA PRO A 202 -17.43 7.52 1.00
C PRO A 202 -18.86 7.74 1.49
N PRO A 203 -19.56 6.68 1.92
CA PRO A 203 -20.87 6.84 2.56
C PRO A 203 -20.71 7.71 3.80
N ARG A 204 -21.54 8.76 3.92
CA ARG A 204 -21.53 9.59 5.12
C ARG A 204 -21.96 8.74 6.29
N SER A 205 -21.10 8.67 7.31
CA SER A 205 -21.51 8.24 8.64
C SER A 205 -22.72 9.07 9.07
N GLY A 206 -23.89 8.42 9.24
CA GLY A 206 -25.05 9.04 9.89
C GLY A 206 -24.81 9.30 11.38
N LEU A 207 -23.68 8.83 11.92
CA LEU A 207 -23.18 9.19 13.23
C LEU A 207 -22.29 10.42 13.04
N GLY A 208 -22.92 11.60 13.05
CA GLY A 208 -22.21 12.83 13.30
C GLY A 208 -21.64 12.78 14.72
N LEU A 209 -20.32 12.72 14.80
CA LEU A 209 -19.58 13.23 15.96
C LEU A 209 -19.12 14.64 15.62
#